data_AF-A0A0C9VFZ4-F1
#
_entry.id   AF-A0A0C9VFZ4-F1
#
_cell.length_a   1.000
_cell.length_b   1.000
_cell.length_c   1.000
_cell.angle_alpha   90.00
_cell.angle_beta   90.00
_cell.angle_gamma   90.00
#
_symmetry.space_group_name_H-M   'P 1'
#
loop_
_entity.id
_entity.type
_entity.pdbx_description
1 polymer ?
#
loop_
_entity_poly.entity_id
_entity_poly.type
_entity_poly.pdbx_seq_one_letter_code
_entity_poly.pdbx_strand_id
1 'polypeptide(L)'
;MTAPRLSQDHELKHILVLDFEATCAFDVKGWPNEIIEFPTLAFDLETNSVTHVFHEYVKPVVNPELTDFCTELTGIEQSTVDAADTFIPVWDRFLKFLDTHGFTEENANKFVFLTCGDWDFKTMLPKQIAISSTPDNPLHLDIRFRRWFNLKVQFPLVYPDKRRMVA
;
A
#
# COMPACT_ATOMS: atom_id res chain seq x y z
N MET A 1 36.99 -24.31 18.10
CA MET A 1 36.42 -23.90 16.80
C MET A 1 35.04 -23.31 17.10
N THR A 2 34.97 -21.98 17.19
CA THR A 2 33.72 -21.25 17.43
C THR A 2 32.91 -21.21 16.15
N ALA A 3 31.63 -21.59 16.23
CA ALA A 3 30.70 -21.46 15.12
C ALA A 3 30.71 -20.02 14.58
N PRO A 4 30.66 -19.80 13.26
CA PRO A 4 30.57 -18.46 12.71
C PRO A 4 29.29 -17.81 13.23
N ARG A 5 29.42 -16.70 13.95
CA ARG A 5 28.30 -15.79 14.18
C ARG A 5 27.83 -15.33 12.80
N LEU A 6 26.58 -15.64 12.46
CA LEU A 6 25.87 -14.92 11.42
C LEU A 6 25.99 -13.43 11.76
N SER A 7 26.52 -12.64 10.84
CA SER A 7 26.65 -11.19 10.99
C SER A 7 25.29 -10.59 11.33
N GLN A 8 25.15 -10.07 12.55
CA GLN A 8 24.04 -9.22 12.96
C GLN A 8 24.23 -7.84 12.31
N ASP A 9 23.27 -7.44 11.46
CA ASP A 9 22.75 -6.07 11.34
C ASP A 9 21.67 -6.03 10.25
N HIS A 10 20.50 -6.61 10.54
CA HIS A 10 19.28 -6.36 9.77
C HIS A 10 18.40 -5.42 10.60
N GLU A 11 18.91 -4.21 10.86
CA GLU A 11 18.13 -3.20 11.54
C GLU A 11 17.12 -2.62 10.55
N LEU A 12 15.84 -2.91 10.80
CA LEU A 12 14.76 -2.19 10.14
C LEU A 12 14.94 -0.70 10.45
N LYS A 13 15.04 0.14 9.42
CA LYS A 13 15.26 1.57 9.54
C LYS A 13 14.01 2.40 9.27
N HIS A 14 13.17 1.91 8.36
CA HIS A 14 11.98 2.64 7.92
C HIS A 14 10.72 1.78 7.95
N ILE A 15 9.60 2.44 8.21
CA ILE A 15 8.26 1.89 8.01
C ILE A 15 7.59 2.70 6.91
N LEU A 16 7.04 2.02 5.91
CA LEU A 16 6.23 2.65 4.87
C LEU A 16 4.75 2.42 5.20
N VAL A 17 4.09 3.42 5.76
CA VAL A 17 2.67 3.35 6.09
C VAL A 17 1.86 3.58 4.83
N LEU A 18 1.03 2.62 4.45
CA LEU A 18 0.24 2.64 3.21
C LEU A 18 -1.22 2.30 3.53
N ASP A 19 -2.15 2.95 2.83
CA ASP A 19 -3.59 2.72 2.95
C ASP A 19 -4.26 3.02 1.61
N PHE A 20 -4.70 2.00 0.85
CA PHE A 20 -5.36 2.27 -0.43
C PHE A 20 -6.82 2.63 -0.23
N GLU A 21 -7.29 3.63 -0.96
CA GLU A 21 -8.72 3.74 -1.27
C GLU A 21 -9.01 3.12 -2.63
N ALA A 22 -10.18 2.51 -2.77
CA ALA A 22 -10.60 1.87 -4.01
C ALA A 22 -12.07 2.13 -4.34
N THR A 23 -12.40 2.06 -5.62
CA THR A 23 -13.80 2.07 -6.08
C THR A 23 -14.57 0.97 -5.36
N CYS A 24 -15.79 1.28 -4.91
CA CYS A 24 -16.64 0.32 -4.23
C CYS A 24 -18.12 0.57 -4.53
N ALA A 25 -18.94 -0.43 -4.25
CA ALA A 25 -20.38 -0.35 -4.34
C ALA A 25 -21.00 -1.10 -3.16
N PHE A 26 -22.11 -0.57 -2.64
CA PHE A 26 -22.80 -1.15 -1.50
C PHE A 26 -23.46 -2.47 -1.89
N ASP A 27 -23.20 -3.53 -1.10
CA ASP A 27 -23.79 -4.86 -1.23
C ASP A 27 -23.62 -5.54 -2.61
N VAL A 28 -22.60 -5.13 -3.39
CA VAL A 28 -22.27 -5.79 -4.66
C VAL A 28 -21.13 -6.78 -4.46
N LYS A 29 -21.48 -8.07 -4.40
CA LYS A 29 -20.49 -9.14 -4.28
C LYS A 29 -19.61 -9.19 -5.53
N GLY A 30 -18.30 -9.15 -5.32
CA GLY A 30 -17.32 -9.28 -6.40
C GLY A 30 -17.16 -8.02 -7.24
N TRP A 31 -17.53 -6.84 -6.71
CA TRP A 31 -17.23 -5.57 -7.34
C TRP A 31 -15.75 -5.52 -7.78
N PRO A 32 -15.46 -5.14 -9.04
CA PRO A 32 -14.09 -5.04 -9.52
C PRO A 32 -13.48 -3.73 -9.01
N ASN A 33 -13.05 -3.74 -7.75
CA ASN A 33 -12.39 -2.61 -7.11
C ASN A 33 -11.16 -2.19 -7.93
N GLU A 34 -10.97 -0.87 -8.04
CA GLU A 34 -9.79 -0.24 -8.61
C GLU A 34 -9.24 0.78 -7.62
N ILE A 35 -7.93 0.87 -7.46
CA ILE A 35 -7.29 1.86 -6.58
C ILE A 35 -7.62 3.25 -7.11
N ILE A 36 -8.06 4.16 -6.22
CA ILE A 36 -8.40 5.55 -6.53
C ILE A 36 -7.62 6.57 -5.68
N GLU A 37 -6.97 6.13 -4.60
CA GLU A 37 -6.02 6.94 -3.83
C GLU A 37 -4.85 6.07 -3.37
N PHE A 38 -3.65 6.63 -3.43
CA PHE A 38 -2.40 5.94 -3.14
C PHE A 38 -1.51 6.76 -2.18
N PRO A 39 -1.89 6.89 -0.91
CA PRO A 39 -1.05 7.50 0.11
C PRO A 39 0.03 6.51 0.59
N THR A 40 1.25 6.99 0.77
CA THR A 40 2.34 6.27 1.44
C THR A 40 3.24 7.23 2.19
N LEU A 41 3.44 6.99 3.49
CA LEU A 41 4.33 7.75 4.34
C LEU A 41 5.58 6.94 4.67
N ALA A 42 6.76 7.50 4.41
CA ALA A 42 8.01 6.95 4.91
C ALA A 42 8.31 7.50 6.30
N PHE A 43 8.25 6.63 7.30
CA PHE A 43 8.59 6.92 8.68
C PHE A 43 9.99 6.38 9.00
N ASP A 44 10.89 7.25 9.44
CA ASP A 44 12.25 6.90 9.84
C ASP A 44 12.29 6.62 11.36
N LEU A 45 12.80 5.43 11.72
CA LEU A 45 12.80 4.93 13.10
C LEU A 45 13.88 5.57 13.97
N GLU A 46 14.95 6.10 13.39
CA GLU A 46 16.05 6.74 14.12
C GLU A 46 15.66 8.17 14.52
N THR A 47 15.12 8.93 13.56
CA THR A 47 14.68 10.32 13.74
C THR A 47 13.27 10.43 14.34
N ASN A 48 12.51 9.33 14.36
CA ASN A 48 11.12 9.27 14.82
C ASN A 48 10.23 10.30 14.11
N SER A 49 10.35 10.39 12.79
CA SER A 49 9.68 11.39 11.97
C SER A 49 9.27 10.85 10.60
N VAL A 50 8.27 11.48 9.99
CA VAL A 50 7.94 11.25 8.59
C VAL A 50 8.95 12.00 7.73
N THR A 51 9.69 11.27 6.90
CA THR A 51 10.74 11.85 6.05
C THR A 51 10.26 12.13 4.63
N HIS A 52 9.33 11.30 4.12
CA HIS A 52 8.84 11.41 2.75
C HIS A 52 7.36 11.03 2.67
N VAL A 53 6.66 11.65 1.72
CA VAL A 53 5.25 11.39 1.43
C VAL A 53 5.09 11.17 -0.06
N PHE A 54 4.44 10.07 -0.41
CA PHE A 54 3.82 9.86 -1.72
C PHE A 54 2.31 9.94 -1.53
N HIS A 55 1.64 10.72 -2.35
CA HIS A 55 0.19 10.85 -2.33
C HIS A 55 -0.28 11.20 -3.73
N GLU A 56 -1.02 10.29 -4.34
CA GLU A 56 -1.61 10.49 -5.66
C GLU A 56 -3.00 9.86 -5.72
N TYR A 57 -3.90 10.53 -6.43
CA TYR A 57 -5.17 9.94 -6.86
C TYR A 57 -4.98 9.15 -8.15
N VAL A 58 -5.87 8.20 -8.40
CA VAL A 58 -5.83 7.32 -9.56
C VAL A 58 -7.19 7.32 -10.24
N LYS A 59 -7.18 7.46 -11.56
CA LYS A 59 -8.38 7.36 -12.39
C LYS A 59 -8.74 5.89 -12.67
N PRO A 60 -9.92 5.41 -12.21
CA PRO A 60 -10.38 4.07 -12.52
C PRO A 60 -10.80 3.95 -14.00
N VAL A 61 -10.64 2.77 -14.59
CA VAL A 61 -10.93 2.48 -16.00
C VAL A 61 -12.04 1.46 -16.19
N VAL A 62 -12.24 0.53 -15.23
CA VAL A 62 -13.31 -0.46 -15.29
C VAL A 62 -14.64 0.17 -14.85
N ASN A 63 -14.65 0.93 -13.76
CA ASN A 63 -15.78 1.76 -13.34
C ASN A 63 -15.33 3.21 -13.13
N PRO A 64 -15.30 4.03 -14.19
CA PRO A 64 -14.82 5.42 -14.11
C PRO A 64 -15.69 6.33 -13.24
N GLU A 65 -16.97 6.02 -13.11
CA GLU A 65 -17.92 6.75 -12.27
C GLU A 65 -17.95 6.14 -10.86
N LEU A 66 -17.60 6.94 -9.86
CA LEU A 66 -17.71 6.58 -8.45
C LEU A 66 -19.18 6.45 -8.06
N THR A 67 -19.50 5.44 -7.27
CA THR A 67 -20.83 5.33 -6.67
C THR A 67 -20.96 6.34 -5.53
N ASP A 68 -22.19 6.80 -5.24
CA ASP A 68 -22.46 7.66 -4.08
C ASP A 68 -21.91 7.06 -2.79
N PHE A 69 -22.10 5.74 -2.60
CA PHE A 69 -21.54 5.01 -1.46
C PHE A 69 -20.02 5.13 -1.36
N CYS A 70 -19.32 5.04 -2.49
CA CYS A 70 -17.86 5.15 -2.53
C CYS A 70 -17.39 6.56 -2.18
N THR A 71 -18.04 7.58 -2.73
CA THR A 71 -17.74 8.98 -2.40
C THR A 71 -18.07 9.29 -0.94
N GLU A 72 -19.18 8.80 -0.41
CA GLU A 72 -19.53 8.98 1.01
C GLU A 72 -18.53 8.28 1.96
N LEU A 73 -18.07 7.08 1.60
CA LEU A 73 -17.15 6.30 2.42
C LEU A 73 -15.72 6.87 2.42
N THR A 74 -15.22 7.27 1.25
CA THR A 74 -13.82 7.69 1.05
C THR A 74 -13.64 9.21 1.14
N GLY A 75 -14.70 9.98 0.91
CA GLY A 75 -14.64 11.44 0.75
C GLY A 75 -14.08 11.89 -0.61
N ILE A 76 -13.82 10.98 -1.54
CA ILE A 76 -13.24 11.29 -2.85
C ILE A 76 -14.34 11.67 -3.83
N GLU A 77 -14.26 12.89 -4.35
CA GLU A 77 -15.18 13.42 -5.36
C GLU A 77 -14.84 12.92 -6.77
N GLN A 78 -15.85 12.80 -7.64
CA GLN A 78 -15.66 12.38 -9.03
C GLN A 78 -14.65 13.25 -9.79
N SER A 79 -14.68 14.57 -9.59
CA SER A 79 -13.73 15.48 -10.24
C SER A 79 -12.27 15.21 -9.88
N THR A 80 -12.02 14.64 -8.69
CA THR A 80 -10.67 14.29 -8.24
C THR A 80 -10.11 13.12 -9.05
N VAL A 81 -10.88 12.03 -9.21
CA VAL A 81 -10.45 10.88 -10.01
C VAL A 81 -10.48 11.18 -11.52
N ASP A 82 -11.36 12.07 -11.98
CA ASP A 82 -11.42 12.47 -13.38
C ASP A 82 -10.15 13.19 -13.85
N ALA A 83 -9.57 14.00 -12.97
CA ALA A 83 -8.35 14.78 -13.19
C ALA A 83 -7.07 13.98 -12.95
N ALA A 84 -7.16 12.78 -12.36
CA ALA A 84 -6.03 11.92 -12.07
C ALA A 84 -5.54 11.14 -13.31
N ASP A 85 -4.30 10.69 -13.26
CA ASP A 85 -3.78 9.70 -14.22
C ASP A 85 -4.32 8.31 -13.89
N THR A 86 -4.32 7.42 -14.88
CA THR A 86 -4.64 6.00 -14.65
C THR A 86 -3.53 5.29 -13.86
N PHE A 87 -3.81 4.06 -13.42
CA PHE A 87 -2.94 3.34 -12.49
C PHE A 87 -1.48 3.17 -12.97
N ILE A 88 -1.23 2.88 -14.25
CA ILE A 88 0.13 2.58 -14.73
C ILE A 88 1.09 3.78 -14.53
N PRO A 89 0.78 5.00 -15.02
CA PRO A 89 1.60 6.17 -14.74
C PRO A 89 1.83 6.44 -13.24
N VAL A 90 0.80 6.28 -12.41
CA VAL A 90 0.91 6.48 -10.95
C VAL A 90 1.81 5.40 -10.33
N TRP A 91 1.68 4.15 -10.77
CA TRP A 91 2.52 3.03 -10.35
C TRP A 91 3.99 3.26 -10.70
N ASP A 92 4.29 3.73 -11.91
CA ASP A 92 5.65 4.05 -12.33
C ASP A 92 6.25 5.19 -11.48
N ARG A 93 5.45 6.21 -11.15
CA ARG A 93 5.86 7.28 -10.23
C ARG A 93 6.08 6.77 -8.82
N PHE A 94 5.26 5.83 -8.34
CA PHE A 94 5.43 5.20 -7.03
C PHE A 94 6.72 4.35 -6.97
N LEU A 95 6.99 3.54 -7.99
CA LEU A 95 8.25 2.79 -8.08
C LEU A 95 9.46 3.73 -8.09
N LYS A 96 9.39 4.80 -8.89
CA LYS A 96 10.43 5.84 -8.90
C LYS A 96 10.58 6.53 -7.55
N PHE A 97 9.48 6.80 -6.84
CA PHE A 97 9.50 7.34 -5.48
C PHE A 97 10.25 6.39 -4.54
N LEU A 98 9.97 5.08 -4.59
CA LEU A 98 10.68 4.10 -3.76
C LEU A 98 12.18 4.10 -4.08
N ASP A 99 12.54 4.03 -5.35
CA ASP A 99 13.93 3.96 -5.78
C ASP A 99 14.71 5.24 -5.42
N THR A 100 14.11 6.41 -5.64
CA THR A 100 14.72 7.73 -5.35
C THR A 100 15.04 7.88 -3.87
N HIS A 101 14.24 7.29 -2.99
CA HIS A 101 14.41 7.39 -1.54
C HIS A 101 15.11 6.15 -0.93
N GLY A 102 15.69 5.28 -1.76
CA GLY A 102 16.50 4.15 -1.30
C GLY A 102 15.71 2.93 -0.83
N PHE A 103 14.39 2.90 -1.06
CA PHE A 103 13.50 1.76 -0.82
C PHE A 103 13.57 0.75 -1.99
N THR A 104 14.79 0.34 -2.33
CA THR A 104 15.10 -0.56 -3.44
C THR A 104 14.98 -2.04 -3.03
N GLU A 105 14.96 -2.95 -4.00
CA GLU A 105 14.99 -4.41 -3.73
C GLU A 105 16.23 -4.82 -2.91
N GLU A 106 17.39 -4.23 -3.19
CA GLU A 106 18.64 -4.48 -2.47
C GLU A 106 18.56 -4.07 -0.98
N ASN A 107 17.75 -3.06 -0.66
CA ASN A 107 17.52 -2.56 0.69
C ASN A 107 16.20 -3.07 1.30
N ALA A 108 15.55 -4.07 0.71
CA ALA A 108 14.23 -4.56 1.14
C ALA A 108 14.20 -5.12 2.58
N ASN A 109 15.35 -5.38 3.21
CA ASN A 109 15.47 -5.74 4.62
C ASN A 109 15.51 -4.54 5.58
N LYS A 110 15.77 -3.32 5.09
CA LYS A 110 15.88 -2.07 5.88
C LYS A 110 14.57 -1.30 5.98
N PHE A 111 13.56 -1.69 5.23
CA PHE A 111 12.22 -1.12 5.34
C PHE A 111 11.16 -2.21 5.26
N VAL A 112 9.93 -1.84 5.62
CA VAL A 112 8.76 -2.73 5.54
C VAL A 112 7.51 -1.88 5.39
N PHE A 113 6.54 -2.37 4.63
CA PHE A 113 5.23 -1.72 4.62
C PHE A 113 4.45 -2.00 5.90
N LEU A 114 3.61 -1.06 6.32
CA LEU A 114 2.64 -1.19 7.41
C LEU A 114 1.26 -0.82 6.88
N THR A 115 0.28 -1.69 7.12
CA THR A 115 -1.12 -1.50 6.69
C THR A 115 -2.10 -1.85 7.81
N CYS A 116 -3.33 -1.36 7.72
CA CYS A 116 -4.40 -1.63 8.69
C CYS A 116 -5.24 -2.87 8.32
N GLY A 117 -4.57 -4.02 8.18
CA GLY A 117 -5.17 -5.25 7.71
C GLY A 117 -4.36 -5.86 6.58
N ASP A 118 -4.83 -6.99 6.06
CA ASP A 118 -4.19 -7.64 4.91
C ASP A 118 -4.75 -7.15 3.58
N TRP A 119 -5.83 -6.37 3.58
CA TRP A 119 -6.60 -6.10 2.37
C TRP A 119 -5.76 -5.42 1.28
N ASP A 120 -4.98 -4.40 1.61
CA ASP A 120 -4.14 -3.64 0.67
C ASP A 120 -3.20 -4.53 -0.14
N PHE A 121 -2.31 -5.26 0.53
CA PHE A 121 -1.28 -6.07 -0.14
C PHE A 121 -1.73 -7.48 -0.52
N LYS A 122 -2.63 -8.10 0.25
CA LYS A 122 -3.11 -9.47 -0.03
C LYS A 122 -4.23 -9.50 -1.05
N THR A 123 -5.01 -8.42 -1.17
CA THR A 123 -6.22 -8.38 -2.02
C THR A 123 -6.15 -7.28 -3.06
N MET A 124 -6.02 -6.02 -2.65
CA MET A 124 -6.25 -4.87 -3.52
C MET A 124 -5.14 -4.69 -4.56
N LEU A 125 -3.88 -4.63 -4.13
CA LEU A 125 -2.74 -4.46 -5.05
C LEU A 125 -2.64 -5.61 -6.07
N PRO A 126 -2.71 -6.90 -5.69
CA PRO A 126 -2.72 -7.99 -6.68
C PRO A 126 -3.86 -7.90 -7.69
N LYS A 127 -5.07 -7.48 -7.26
CA LYS A 127 -6.20 -7.26 -8.17
C LYS A 127 -5.93 -6.10 -9.13
N GLN A 128 -5.45 -4.96 -8.64
CA GLN A 128 -5.15 -3.81 -9.48
C GLN A 128 -4.08 -4.13 -10.53
N ILE A 129 -3.02 -4.84 -10.12
CA ILE A 129 -1.96 -5.33 -11.01
C ILE A 129 -2.56 -6.24 -12.08
N ALA A 130 -3.45 -7.17 -11.72
CA ALA A 130 -4.10 -8.05 -12.68
C ALA A 130 -5.01 -7.31 -13.67
N ILE A 131 -5.70 -6.25 -13.23
CA ILE A 131 -6.56 -5.41 -14.09
C ILE A 131 -5.71 -4.56 -15.06
N SER A 132 -4.57 -4.04 -14.58
CA SER A 132 -3.76 -3.07 -15.32
C SER A 132 -2.68 -3.72 -16.19
N SER A 133 -2.29 -4.95 -15.90
CA SER A 133 -1.27 -5.69 -16.66
C SER A 133 -1.79 -6.08 -18.04
N THR A 134 -1.00 -5.81 -19.08
CA THR A 134 -1.31 -6.20 -20.47
C THR A 134 -0.20 -7.11 -21.02
N PRO A 135 -0.43 -7.83 -22.15
CA PRO A 135 0.64 -8.61 -22.79
C PRO A 135 1.85 -7.75 -23.21
N ASP A 136 1.61 -6.51 -23.63
CA ASP A 136 2.66 -5.58 -24.07
C ASP A 136 3.35 -4.86 -22.90
N ASN A 137 2.68 -4.75 -21.75
CA ASN A 137 3.21 -4.17 -20.53
C ASN A 137 2.83 -5.03 -19.30
N PRO A 138 3.57 -6.12 -19.04
CA PRO A 138 3.29 -6.98 -17.91
C PRO A 138 3.78 -6.34 -16.61
N LEU A 139 2.87 -6.24 -15.62
CA LEU A 139 3.20 -5.72 -14.31
C LEU A 139 3.59 -6.87 -13.36
N HIS A 140 4.68 -6.69 -12.63
CA HIS A 140 5.20 -7.69 -11.70
C HIS A 140 5.47 -7.07 -10.32
N LEU A 141 5.00 -7.75 -9.27
CA LEU A 141 5.31 -7.40 -7.88
C LEU A 141 6.62 -8.06 -7.45
N ASP A 142 7.63 -7.23 -7.23
CA ASP A 142 8.93 -7.64 -6.70
C ASP A 142 8.89 -7.93 -5.18
N ILE A 143 10.07 -8.15 -4.58
CA ILE A 143 10.19 -8.52 -3.17
C ILE A 143 9.69 -7.45 -2.20
N ARG A 144 9.68 -6.16 -2.58
CA ARG A 144 9.27 -5.04 -1.73
C ARG A 144 7.80 -5.14 -1.32
N PHE A 145 6.96 -5.68 -2.20
CA PHE A 145 5.51 -5.77 -2.01
C PHE A 145 5.03 -7.12 -1.45
N ARG A 146 5.97 -8.03 -1.13
CA ARG A 146 5.65 -9.40 -0.64
C ARG A 146 5.75 -9.54 0.88
N ARG A 147 6.07 -8.46 1.59
CA ARG A 147 6.22 -8.43 3.05
C ARG A 147 5.69 -7.12 3.61
N TRP A 148 4.72 -7.21 4.52
CA TRP A 148 4.16 -6.07 5.25
C TRP A 148 3.84 -6.47 6.70
N PHE A 149 3.76 -5.48 7.57
CA PHE A 149 3.18 -5.61 8.90
C PHE A 149 1.70 -5.26 8.85
N ASN A 150 0.86 -6.22 9.26
CA ASN A 150 -0.55 -5.98 9.49
C ASN A 150 -0.75 -5.47 10.93
N LEU A 151 -1.11 -4.20 11.07
CA LEU A 151 -1.30 -3.56 12.37
C LEU A 151 -2.39 -4.23 13.20
N LYS A 152 -3.45 -4.79 12.57
CA LYS A 152 -4.53 -5.50 13.27
C LYS A 152 -4.05 -6.79 13.94
N VAL A 153 -2.96 -7.39 13.45
CA VAL A 153 -2.34 -8.56 14.08
C VAL A 153 -1.39 -8.15 15.20
N GLN A 154 -0.58 -7.11 14.98
CA GLN A 154 0.47 -6.71 15.93
C GLN A 154 -0.09 -5.96 17.14
N PHE A 155 -1.07 -5.08 16.92
CA PHE A 155 -1.61 -4.22 17.98
C PHE A 155 -2.17 -5.01 19.18
N PRO A 156 -2.97 -6.09 19.01
CA PRO A 156 -3.47 -6.88 20.13
C PRO A 156 -2.42 -7.74 20.85
N LEU A 157 -1.24 -7.94 20.25
CA LEU A 157 -0.12 -8.64 20.90
C LEU A 157 0.59 -7.73 21.90
N VAL A 158 0.67 -6.43 21.60
CA VAL A 158 1.26 -5.41 22.47
C VAL A 158 0.25 -4.89 23.50
N TYR A 159 -1.02 -4.78 23.09
CA TYR A 159 -2.12 -4.26 23.93
C TYR A 159 -3.21 -5.32 24.16
N PRO A 160 -2.92 -6.41 24.88
CA PRO A 160 -3.86 -7.52 25.05
C PRO A 160 -5.18 -7.12 25.73
N ASP A 161 -5.15 -6.12 26.61
CA ASP A 161 -6.32 -5.66 27.37
C ASP A 161 -7.30 -4.81 26.54
N LYS A 162 -6.92 -4.37 25.34
CA LYS A 162 -7.78 -3.59 24.43
C LYS A 162 -8.62 -4.44 23.46
N ARG A 163 -8.58 -5.77 23.57
CA ARG A 163 -9.39 -6.70 22.76
C ARG A 163 -10.92 -6.51 22.89
N ARG A 164 -11.40 -5.68 23.83
CA ARG A 164 -12.83 -5.45 24.10
C ARG A 164 -13.47 -4.23 23.43
N MET A 165 -12.74 -3.46 22.61
CA MET A 165 -13.25 -2.19 22.06
C MET A 165 -13.49 -2.17 20.55
N VAL A 166 -13.26 -3.29 19.85
CA VAL A 166 -13.49 -3.38 18.40
C VAL A 166 -14.17 -4.72 18.12
N ALA A 167 -15.47 -4.75 18.37
CA ALA A 167 -16.42 -5.75 17.88
C ALA A 167 -17.53 -5.00 17.14
#